data_AF-A0A4Y8LIL2-F1
#
_entry.id   AF-A0A4Y8LIL2-F1
#
_cell.length_a   1.000
_cell.length_b   1.000
_cell.length_c   1.000
_cell.angle_alpha   90.00
_cell.angle_beta   90.00
_cell.angle_gamma   90.00
#
_symmetry.space_group_name_H-M   'P 1'
#
loop_
_entity.id
_entity.type
_entity.pdbx_description
1 polymer ?
#
loop_
_entity_poly.entity_id
_entity_poly.type
_entity_poly.pdbx_seq_one_letter_code
_entity_poly.pdbx_strand_id
1 'polypeptide(L)' 'MRRVKPEENHPIEDFYGIEIYSGDSYFVFGKDVVLATNVKKYLIEEQQLTCYQAI' A
#
# COMPACT_ATOMS: atom_id res chain seq x y z
N MET A 1 -23.20 -20.97 -2.27
CA MET A 1 -22.20 -19.93 -2.58
C MET A 1 -21.82 -19.24 -1.28
N ARG A 2 -20.58 -19.40 -0.79
CA ARG A 2 -20.11 -18.65 0.39
C ARG A 2 -20.03 -17.17 -0.02
N ARG A 3 -20.79 -16.30 0.65
CA ARG A 3 -20.61 -14.85 0.55
C ARG A 3 -19.28 -14.53 1.23
N VAL A 4 -18.23 -14.28 0.45
CA VAL A 4 -16.99 -13.71 0.97
C VAL A 4 -17.35 -12.32 1.49
N LYS A 5 -17.21 -12.09 2.79
CA LYS A 5 -17.34 -10.74 3.34
C LYS A 5 -16.21 -9.90 2.74
N PRO A 6 -16.47 -8.68 2.23
CA PRO A 6 -15.42 -7.80 1.70
C PRO A 6 -14.28 -7.60 2.70
N GLU A 7 -14.61 -7.70 4.00
CA GLU A 7 -13.73 -7.49 5.14
C GLU A 7 -12.57 -8.50 5.26
N GLU A 8 -12.69 -9.73 4.73
CA GLU A 8 -11.68 -10.78 4.97
C GLU A 8 -10.45 -10.71 4.06
N ASN A 9 -10.42 -9.82 3.07
CA ASN A 9 -9.29 -9.67 2.13
C ASN A 9 -8.64 -8.28 2.18
N HIS A 10 -8.91 -7.48 3.21
CA HIS A 10 -8.22 -6.22 3.38
C HIS A 10 -6.88 -6.43 4.09
N PRO A 11 -5.79 -5.85 3.55
CA PRO A 11 -4.50 -5.89 4.22
C PRO A 11 -4.59 -5.18 5.57
N ILE A 12 -4.02 -5.83 6.59
CA ILE A 12 -4.01 -5.34 7.98
C ILE A 12 -2.84 -4.36 8.18
N GLU A 13 -1.76 -4.55 7.44
CA GLU A 13 -0.55 -3.74 7.50
C GLU A 13 -0.07 -3.39 6.09
N ASP A 14 0.68 -2.30 6.00
CA ASP A 14 1.41 -1.92 4.80
C ASP A 14 2.78 -2.61 4.72
N PHE A 15 3.48 -2.38 3.62
CA PHE A 15 4.80 -2.95 3.32
C PHE A 15 5.85 -2.62 4.38
N TYR A 16 5.67 -1.52 5.12
CA TYR A 16 6.57 -1.07 6.18
C TYR A 16 6.11 -1.54 7.58
N GLY A 17 5.09 -2.41 7.66
CA GLY A 17 4.54 -2.92 8.91
C GLY A 17 3.67 -1.91 9.67
N ILE A 18 3.16 -0.87 8.99
CA ILE A 18 2.22 0.08 9.60
C ILE A 18 0.81 -0.44 9.44
N GLU A 19 0.07 -0.53 10.55
CA GLU A 19 -1.34 -0.94 10.55
C GLU A 19 -2.19 -0.03 9.64
N ILE A 20 -3.04 -0.64 8.82
CA ILE A 20 -4.01 0.03 7.96
C ILE A 20 -5.34 0.03 8.69
N TYR A 21 -5.84 1.22 9.01
CA TYR A 21 -7.13 1.39 9.66
C TYR A 21 -8.24 1.69 8.65
N SER A 22 -9.48 1.51 9.11
CA SER A 22 -10.65 1.90 8.32
C SER A 22 -10.62 3.40 8.01
N GLY A 23 -10.63 3.74 6.72
CA GLY A 23 -10.56 5.12 6.23
C GLY A 23 -9.18 5.49 5.70
N ASP A 24 -8.15 4.69 5.96
CA ASP A 24 -6.85 4.89 5.35
C ASP A 24 -6.88 4.58 3.85
N SER A 25 -6.12 5.37 3.11
CA SER A 25 -5.90 5.15 1.67
C SER A 25 -4.58 4.43 1.48
N TYR A 26 -4.60 3.38 0.67
CA TYR A 26 -3.41 2.59 0.32
C TYR A 26 -3.43 2.22 -1.16
N PHE A 27 -2.28 1.81 -1.66
CA PHE A 27 -2.05 1.37 -3.02
C PHE A 27 -1.53 -0.06 -3.01
N VAL A 28 -1.88 -0.84 -4.03
CA VAL A 28 -1.42 -2.23 -4.16
C VAL A 28 -0.50 -2.33 -5.38
N PHE A 29 0.77 -2.62 -5.14
CA PHE A 29 1.81 -2.83 -6.15
C PHE A 29 2.12 -4.33 -6.25
N GLY A 30 1.40 -5.03 -7.13
CA GLY A 30 1.52 -6.49 -7.22
C GLY A 30 1.04 -7.17 -5.94
N LYS A 31 1.98 -7.63 -5.10
CA LYS A 31 1.69 -8.22 -3.79
C LYS A 31 1.88 -7.26 -2.63
N ASP A 32 2.53 -6.13 -2.87
CA ASP A 32 2.86 -5.18 -1.82
C ASP A 32 1.72 -4.20 -1.63
N VAL A 33 1.40 -3.90 -0.38
CA VAL A 33 0.38 -2.94 0.00
C VAL A 33 1.08 -1.76 0.64
N VAL A 34 0.82 -0.55 0.19
CA VAL A 34 1.57 0.63 0.66
C VAL A 34 0.60 1.74 1.02
N LEU A 35 0.64 2.21 2.26
CA LEU A 35 -0.15 3.37 2.68
C LEU A 35 0.17 4.59 1.81
N ALA A 36 -0.81 5.43 1.54
CA ALA A 36 -0.65 6.64 0.71
C ALA A 36 0.49 7.54 1.21
N THR A 37 0.70 7.59 2.52
CA THR A 37 1.80 8.32 3.19
C THR A 37 3.18 7.76 2.85
N ASN A 38 3.28 6.47 2.54
CA ASN A 38 4.52 5.75 2.30
C ASN A 38 4.81 5.49 0.80
N VAL A 39 3.85 5.76 -0.10
CA VAL A 39 4.02 5.53 -1.55
C VAL A 39 5.27 6.20 -2.11
N LYS A 40 5.53 7.45 -1.74
CA LYS A 40 6.71 8.17 -2.23
C LYS A 40 8.00 7.46 -1.84
N LYS A 41 8.09 6.98 -0.60
CA LYS A 41 9.24 6.24 -0.09
C LYS A 41 9.39 4.90 -0.83
N TYR A 42 8.30 4.16 -0.98
CA TYR A 42 8.27 2.88 -1.68
C TYR A 42 8.73 3.00 -3.14
N LEU A 43 8.28 4.02 -3.87
CA LEU A 43 8.69 4.22 -5.26
C LEU A 43 10.18 4.58 -5.41
N ILE A 44 10.75 5.28 -4.43
CA ILE A 44 12.19 5.61 -4.44
C ILE A 44 13.03 4.36 -4.12
N GLU A 45 12.62 3.60 -3.10
CA GLU A 45 13.38 2.45 -2.59
C GLU A 45 13.24 1.21 -3.49
N GLU A 46 12.01 0.81 -3.84
CA GLU A 46 11.74 -0.48 -4.50
C GLU A 46 11.73 -0.39 -6.03
N GLN A 47 11.29 0.74 -6.60
CA GLN A 47 11.22 0.92 -8.06
C GLN A 47 12.46 1.58 -8.67
N GLN A 48 13.45 1.96 -7.83
CA GLN A 48 14.66 2.67 -8.26
C GLN A 48 14.39 3.88 -9.16
N LEU A 49 13.20 4.51 -9.01
CA LEU A 49 12.81 5.69 -9.76
C LEU A 49 13.50 6.91 -9.14
N THR A 50 14.81 7.00 -9.36
CA THR A 50 15.62 8.19 -9.06
C THR A 50 15.16 9.41 -9.86
N CYS A 51 14.30 9.23 -10.86
CA CYS A 51 13.74 10.27 -11.70
C CYS A 51 12.48 10.96 -11.16
N TYR A 52 11.98 10.61 -9.97
CA TYR A 52 10.96 11.42 -9.28
C TYR A 52 11.58 12.68 -8.65
N GLN A 53 12.07 13.59 -9.50
CA GLN A 53 12.16 14.99 -9.13
C GLN A 53 10.75 15.57 -9.25
N ALA A 54 10.11 15.82 -8.11
CA ALA A 54 8.93 16.68 -8.09
C ALA A 54 9.34 18.05 -8.66
N ILE A 55 8.70 18.46 -9.75
CA ILE A 55 8.74 19.85 -10.24
C ILE A 55 7.65 20.63 -9.52
#